data_AF-A0A1Y3XTF5-F1
#
_entry.id   AF-A0A1Y3XTF5-F1
#
_cell.length_a   1.000
_cell.length_b   1.000
_cell.length_c   1.000
_cell.angle_alpha   90.00
_cell.angle_beta   90.00
_cell.angle_gamma   90.00
#
_symmetry.space_group_name_H-M   'P 1'
#
loop_
_entity.id
_entity.type
_entity.pdbx_description
1 polymer ?
#
loop_
_entity_poly.entity_id
_entity_poly.type
_entity_poly.pdbx_seq_one_letter_code
_entity_poly.pdbx_strand_id
1 'polypeptide(L)'
;MSQHPNARLTPRGRETLVSRIEAGAGVAEAARQMGVSRQTASKWLARARRGEPMSDRTSRPRRLPRSTPAEAEARVIGARRSMLLAPLALAAVTGVPARTCARIVARSGLPRLADVDRVTGEARRRGPVTPVRYE
;
A
#
# COMPACT_ATOMS: atom_id res chain seq x y z
N MET A 1 6.31 6.21 -3.63
CA MET A 1 6.42 5.01 -4.48
C MET A 1 7.89 4.86 -4.84
N SER A 2 8.56 3.79 -4.41
CA SER A 2 9.98 3.58 -4.71
C SER A 2 10.13 3.28 -6.19
N GLN A 3 10.99 4.03 -6.88
CA GLN A 3 11.39 3.66 -8.23
C GLN A 3 12.29 2.43 -8.15
N HIS A 4 12.07 1.50 -9.07
CA HIS A 4 12.95 0.35 -9.20
C HIS A 4 14.36 0.84 -9.56
N PRO A 5 15.43 0.29 -8.96
CA PRO A 5 16.82 0.70 -9.25
C PRO A 5 17.15 0.70 -10.75
N ASN A 6 16.57 -0.26 -11.49
CA ASN A 6 16.78 -0.41 -12.93
C ASN A 6 15.79 0.39 -13.81
N ALA A 7 15.05 1.35 -13.25
CA ALA A 7 14.12 2.15 -14.04
C ALA A 7 14.89 3.06 -15.02
N ARG A 8 14.70 2.85 -16.33
CA ARG A 8 15.36 3.66 -17.38
C ARG A 8 15.01 5.15 -17.31
N LEU A 9 13.80 5.48 -16.85
CA LEU A 9 13.36 6.86 -16.68
C LEU A 9 12.76 7.06 -15.29
N THR A 10 13.42 7.91 -14.51
CA THR A 10 12.85 8.56 -13.33
C THR A 10 11.82 9.62 -13.77
N PRO A 11 10.92 10.09 -12.89
CA PRO A 11 10.04 11.25 -13.13
C PRO A 11 10.78 12.43 -13.75
N ARG A 12 11.94 12.79 -13.19
CA ARG A 12 12.77 13.87 -13.73
C ARG A 12 13.34 13.54 -15.10
N GLY A 13 13.72 12.29 -15.36
CA GLY A 13 14.11 11.84 -16.71
C GLY A 13 12.98 11.95 -17.74
N ARG A 14 11.72 11.78 -17.33
CA ARG A 14 10.54 11.96 -18.21
C ARG A 14 10.29 13.43 -18.51
N GLU A 15 10.48 14.30 -17.53
CA GLU A 15 10.44 15.77 -17.71
C GLU A 15 11.51 16.21 -18.71
N THR A 16 12.76 15.76 -18.54
CA THR A 16 13.85 16.04 -19.49
C THR A 16 13.52 15.54 -20.90
N LEU A 17 12.99 14.33 -21.03
CA LEU A 17 12.59 13.77 -22.32
C LEU A 17 11.54 14.65 -23.02
N VAL A 18 10.52 15.09 -22.28
CA VAL A 18 9.45 15.94 -22.82
C VAL A 18 10.00 17.32 -23.19
N SER A 19 10.78 17.94 -22.30
CA SER A 19 11.39 19.25 -22.55
C SER A 19 12.25 19.27 -23.81
N ARG A 20 13.04 18.21 -24.05
CA ARG A 20 13.82 18.09 -25.31
C ARG A 20 12.93 18.05 -26.54
N ILE A 21 11.83 17.30 -26.48
CA ILE A 21 10.89 17.19 -27.60
C ILE A 21 10.20 18.54 -27.85
N GLU A 22 9.80 19.24 -26.79
CA GLU A 22 9.15 20.56 -26.88
C GLU A 22 10.12 21.65 -27.37
N ALA A 23 11.41 21.52 -27.06
CA ALA A 23 12.48 22.36 -27.62
C ALA A 23 12.81 22.06 -29.10
N GLY A 24 12.07 21.15 -29.76
CA GLY A 24 12.19 20.87 -31.19
C GLY A 24 12.90 19.55 -31.55
N ALA A 25 13.36 18.76 -30.57
CA ALA A 25 13.93 17.46 -30.87
C ALA A 25 12.86 16.49 -31.41
N GLY A 26 13.20 15.72 -32.44
CA GLY A 26 12.34 14.64 -32.94
C GLY A 26 12.09 13.58 -31.86
N VAL A 27 10.85 13.06 -31.76
CA VAL A 27 10.48 12.08 -30.72
C VAL A 27 11.36 10.83 -30.75
N ALA A 28 11.72 10.33 -31.94
CA ALA A 28 12.58 9.16 -32.09
C ALA A 28 14.02 9.44 -31.64
N GLU A 29 14.54 10.63 -31.93
CA GLU A 29 15.87 11.08 -31.53
C GLU A 29 15.96 11.18 -30.01
N ALA A 30 15.04 11.90 -29.39
CA ALA A 30 14.98 12.07 -27.94
C ALA A 30 14.81 10.71 -27.22
N ALA A 31 14.01 9.80 -27.78
CA ALA A 31 13.85 8.45 -27.23
C ALA A 31 15.16 7.65 -27.28
N ARG A 32 15.91 7.72 -28.40
CA ARG A 32 17.19 7.03 -28.56
C ARG A 32 18.24 7.52 -27.56
N GLN A 33 18.37 8.84 -27.42
CA GLN A 33 19.28 9.47 -26.46
C GLN A 33 18.98 9.08 -25.01
N MET A 34 17.70 8.91 -24.68
CA MET A 34 17.23 8.53 -23.35
C MET A 34 17.13 7.02 -23.15
N GLY A 35 17.54 6.21 -24.14
CA GLY A 35 17.56 4.75 -24.06
C GLY A 35 16.17 4.12 -23.92
N VAL A 36 15.12 4.71 -24.48
CA VAL A 36 13.75 4.18 -24.43
C VAL A 36 13.14 4.03 -25.82
N SER A 37 12.07 3.25 -25.93
CA SER A 37 11.34 3.12 -27.19
C SER A 37 10.64 4.44 -27.57
N ARG A 38 10.47 4.68 -28.88
CA ARG A 38 9.67 5.81 -29.40
C ARG A 38 8.27 5.83 -28.78
N GLN A 39 7.63 4.67 -28.63
CA GLN A 39 6.31 4.54 -28.02
C GLN A 39 6.30 5.01 -26.55
N THR A 40 7.36 4.73 -25.80
CA THR A 40 7.50 5.22 -24.42
C THR A 40 7.62 6.74 -24.39
N ALA A 41 8.40 7.34 -25.29
CA ALA A 41 8.51 8.79 -25.40
C ALA A 41 7.17 9.44 -25.79
N SER A 42 6.48 8.93 -26.80
CA SER A 42 5.16 9.40 -27.19
C SER A 42 4.14 9.30 -26.06
N LYS A 43 4.16 8.21 -25.27
CA LYS A 43 3.30 8.04 -24.10
C LYS A 43 3.50 9.15 -23.07
N TRP A 44 4.75 9.48 -22.76
CA TRP A 44 5.09 10.51 -21.78
C TRP A 44 4.81 11.92 -22.30
N LEU A 45 5.07 12.20 -23.58
CA LEU A 45 4.70 13.45 -24.23
C LEU A 45 3.17 13.68 -24.20
N ALA A 46 2.40 12.67 -24.60
CA ALA A 46 0.93 12.76 -24.56
C ALA A 46 0.43 12.97 -23.14
N ARG A 47 1.09 12.38 -22.14
CA ARG A 47 0.79 12.59 -20.72
C ARG A 47 1.08 14.02 -20.28
N ALA A 48 2.23 14.58 -20.66
CA ALA A 48 2.62 15.95 -20.33
C ALA A 48 1.63 16.97 -20.89
N ARG A 49 1.22 16.79 -22.15
CA ARG A 49 0.21 17.64 -22.81
C ARG A 49 -1.16 17.60 -22.14
N ARG A 50 -1.47 16.56 -21.37
CA ARG A 50 -2.69 16.47 -20.54
C ARG A 50 -2.53 17.10 -19.15
N GLY A 51 -1.37 17.67 -18.82
CA GLY A 51 -1.08 18.24 -17.50
C GLY A 51 -0.97 17.20 -16.38
N GLU A 52 -0.82 15.91 -16.72
CA GLU A 52 -0.71 14.84 -15.73
C GLU A 52 0.70 14.77 -15.13
N PRO A 53 0.86 14.35 -13.87
CA PRO A 53 2.17 14.24 -13.23
C PRO A 53 3.06 13.17 -13.89
N MET A 54 4.38 13.41 -13.89
CA MET A 54 5.39 12.47 -14.42
C MET A 54 5.73 11.32 -13.46
N SER A 55 5.13 11.32 -12.27
CA SER A 55 5.19 10.20 -11.34
C SER A 55 4.46 8.97 -11.89
N ASP A 56 4.97 7.78 -11.57
CA ASP A 56 4.24 6.56 -11.87
C ASP A 56 2.90 6.53 -11.12
N ARG A 57 1.88 5.97 -11.76
CA ARG A 57 0.63 5.64 -11.10
C ARG A 57 0.83 4.37 -10.29
N THR A 58 0.10 4.25 -9.19
CA THR A 58 0.04 2.98 -8.46
C THR A 58 -0.36 1.86 -9.44
N SER A 59 0.44 0.80 -9.52
CA SER A 59 0.08 -0.42 -10.25
C SER A 59 -1.00 -1.22 -9.51
N ARG A 60 -1.39 -0.80 -8.31
CA ARG A 60 -2.44 -1.46 -7.54
C ARG A 60 -3.79 -1.27 -8.24
N PRO A 61 -4.60 -2.33 -8.34
CA PRO A 61 -5.94 -2.20 -8.89
C PRO A 61 -6.74 -1.19 -8.07
N ARG A 62 -7.50 -0.32 -8.75
CA ARG A 62 -8.36 0.67 -8.07
C ARG A 62 -9.46 0.02 -7.25
N ARG A 63 -9.93 -1.17 -7.67
CA ARG A 63 -10.99 -1.93 -6.99
C ARG A 63 -10.58 -3.40 -6.89
N LEU A 64 -10.73 -3.95 -5.69
CA LEU A 64 -10.62 -5.38 -5.44
C LEU A 64 -12.03 -5.97 -5.43
N PRO A 65 -12.40 -6.86 -6.37
CA PRO A 65 -13.77 -7.36 -6.50
C PRO A 65 -14.24 -8.18 -5.30
N ARG A 66 -13.31 -8.75 -4.52
CA ARG A 66 -13.59 -9.57 -3.33
C ARG A 66 -13.18 -8.85 -2.03
N SER A 67 -13.21 -7.52 -2.01
CA SER A 67 -13.03 -6.79 -0.76
C SER A 67 -14.20 -7.10 0.17
N THR A 68 -13.91 -7.32 1.45
CA THR A 68 -14.96 -7.44 2.45
C THR A 68 -15.77 -6.14 2.49
N PRO A 69 -17.11 -6.18 2.53
CA PRO A 69 -17.92 -4.96 2.67
C PRO A 69 -17.55 -4.21 3.96
N ALA A 70 -17.54 -2.88 3.91
CA ALA A 70 -17.13 -2.03 5.03
C ALA A 70 -17.94 -2.31 6.31
N GLU A 71 -19.23 -2.59 6.18
CA GLU A 71 -20.09 -2.97 7.30
C GLU A 71 -19.66 -4.27 7.98
N ALA A 72 -19.27 -5.28 7.20
CA ALA A 72 -18.77 -6.54 7.74
C ALA A 72 -17.41 -6.34 8.44
N GLU A 73 -16.55 -5.46 7.91
CA GLU A 73 -15.32 -5.07 8.60
C GLU A 73 -15.61 -4.35 9.93
N ALA A 74 -16.55 -3.40 9.94
CA ALA A 74 -16.95 -2.66 11.11
C ALA A 74 -17.50 -3.58 12.21
N ARG A 75 -18.35 -4.56 11.86
CA ARG A 75 -18.85 -5.57 12.81
C ARG A 75 -17.72 -6.38 13.44
N VAL A 76 -16.75 -6.83 12.63
CA VAL A 76 -15.59 -7.59 13.13
C VAL A 76 -14.71 -6.73 14.03
N ILE A 77 -14.42 -5.49 13.66
CA ILE A 77 -13.61 -4.57 14.47
C ILE A 77 -14.33 -4.23 15.79
N GLY A 78 -15.63 -3.96 15.73
CA GLY A 78 -16.46 -3.70 16.91
C GLY A 78 -16.43 -4.87 17.89
N ALA A 79 -16.77 -6.07 17.42
CA ALA A 79 -16.73 -7.28 18.24
C ALA A 79 -15.32 -7.59 18.78
N ARG A 80 -14.27 -7.35 17.99
CA ARG A 80 -12.88 -7.54 18.43
C ARG A 80 -12.51 -6.61 19.58
N ARG A 81 -12.95 -5.34 19.54
CA ARG A 81 -12.66 -4.33 20.57
C ARG A 81 -13.47 -4.55 21.84
N SER A 82 -14.75 -4.92 21.73
CA SER A 82 -15.64 -5.06 22.89
C SER A 82 -15.51 -6.39 23.62
N MET A 83 -15.19 -7.47 22.90
CA MET A 83 -15.23 -8.83 23.46
C MET A 83 -13.87 -9.55 23.45
N LEU A 84 -12.84 -8.94 22.86
CA LEU A 84 -11.48 -9.53 22.75
C LEU A 84 -11.48 -10.96 22.18
N LEU A 85 -12.36 -11.27 21.22
CA LEU A 85 -12.51 -12.64 20.72
C LEU A 85 -11.42 -13.05 19.72
N ALA A 86 -11.09 -14.34 19.72
CA ALA A 86 -10.24 -14.98 18.71
C ALA A 86 -10.98 -15.08 17.36
N PRO A 87 -10.29 -15.26 16.22
CA PRO A 87 -10.92 -15.25 14.90
C PRO A 87 -12.09 -16.23 14.71
N LEU A 88 -12.04 -17.41 15.34
CA LEU A 88 -13.13 -18.39 15.27
C LEU A 88 -14.39 -17.91 16.02
N ALA A 89 -14.21 -17.34 17.21
CA ALA A 89 -15.32 -16.76 17.98
C ALA A 89 -15.87 -15.48 17.32
N LEU A 90 -15.02 -14.66 16.70
CA LEU A 90 -15.46 -13.54 15.88
C LEU A 90 -16.33 -14.00 14.71
N ALA A 91 -15.98 -15.12 14.08
CA ALA A 91 -16.77 -15.66 13.00
C ALA A 91 -18.18 -16.07 13.46
N ALA A 92 -18.27 -16.70 14.63
CA ALA A 92 -19.56 -17.09 15.21
C ALA A 92 -20.47 -15.89 15.49
N VAL A 93 -19.94 -14.78 16.00
CA VAL A 93 -20.77 -13.60 16.35
C VAL A 93 -21.03 -12.63 15.18
N THR A 94 -20.17 -12.63 14.15
CA THR A 94 -20.28 -11.67 13.03
C THR A 94 -20.75 -12.27 11.71
N GLY A 95 -20.76 -13.60 11.59
CA GLY A 95 -21.01 -14.32 10.34
C GLY A 95 -19.88 -14.22 9.31
N VAL A 96 -18.77 -13.57 9.63
CA VAL A 96 -17.62 -13.41 8.73
C VAL A 96 -16.66 -14.59 8.90
N PRO A 97 -16.19 -15.27 7.84
CA PRO A 97 -15.29 -16.43 7.97
C PRO A 97 -14.05 -16.12 8.82
N ALA A 98 -13.63 -17.05 9.68
CA ALA A 98 -12.54 -16.85 10.64
C ALA A 98 -11.24 -16.35 9.99
N ARG A 99 -10.88 -16.86 8.81
CA ARG A 99 -9.72 -16.38 8.04
C ARG A 99 -9.85 -14.92 7.62
N THR A 100 -11.06 -14.49 7.27
CA THR A 100 -11.36 -13.09 6.92
C THR A 100 -11.33 -12.22 8.17
N CYS A 101 -11.89 -12.67 9.29
CA CYS A 101 -11.77 -12.00 10.59
C CYS A 101 -10.30 -11.75 10.98
N ALA A 102 -9.45 -12.78 10.91
CA ALA A 102 -8.03 -12.66 11.20
C ALA A 102 -7.34 -11.61 10.31
N ARG A 103 -7.66 -11.60 9.01
CA ARG A 103 -7.13 -10.61 8.06
C ARG A 103 -7.63 -9.20 8.31
N ILE A 104 -8.89 -9.02 8.70
CA ILE A 104 -9.48 -7.72 9.07
C ILE A 104 -8.73 -7.19 10.29
N VAL A 105 -8.66 -7.97 11.38
CA VAL A 105 -7.98 -7.57 12.61
C VAL A 105 -6.53 -7.16 12.36
N ALA A 106 -5.80 -7.93 11.56
CA ALA A 106 -4.41 -7.63 11.21
C ALA A 106 -4.26 -6.33 10.38
N ARG A 107 -5.09 -6.13 9.35
CA ARG A 107 -5.00 -4.91 8.51
C ARG A 107 -5.47 -3.65 9.23
N SER A 108 -6.34 -3.79 10.22
CA SER A 108 -6.87 -2.69 11.05
C SER A 108 -5.90 -2.27 12.16
N GLY A 109 -4.72 -2.89 12.28
CA GLY A 109 -3.70 -2.53 13.26
C GLY A 109 -4.06 -2.89 14.70
N LEU A 110 -5.02 -3.80 14.91
CA LEU A 110 -5.39 -4.23 16.25
C LEU A 110 -4.36 -5.21 16.83
N PRO A 111 -4.03 -5.11 18.13
CA PRO A 111 -3.05 -5.98 18.76
C PRO A 111 -3.48 -7.45 18.75
N ARG A 112 -2.48 -8.34 18.75
CA ARG A 112 -2.72 -9.78 18.93
C ARG A 112 -3.29 -10.00 20.33
N LEU A 113 -4.13 -11.03 20.48
CA LEU A 113 -4.68 -11.36 21.80
C LEU A 113 -3.63 -11.63 22.87
N ALA A 114 -2.50 -12.22 22.49
CA ALA A 114 -1.41 -12.50 23.41
C ALA A 114 -0.76 -11.23 23.95
N ASP A 115 -0.85 -10.13 23.20
CA ASP A 115 -0.27 -8.83 23.53
C ASP A 115 -1.28 -7.92 24.25
N VAL A 116 -2.49 -8.41 24.57
CA VAL A 116 -3.55 -7.65 25.25
C VAL A 116 -3.80 -8.27 26.62
N ASP A 117 -3.88 -7.42 27.64
CA ASP A 117 -4.37 -7.81 28.95
C ASP A 117 -5.87 -8.08 28.84
N ARG A 118 -6.32 -9.29 29.21
CA ARG A 118 -7.73 -9.68 29.06
C ARG A 118 -8.64 -9.04 30.08
N VAL A 119 -8.11 -8.52 31.19
CA VAL A 119 -8.86 -7.85 32.24
C VAL A 119 -9.06 -6.38 31.89
N THR A 120 -7.98 -5.69 31.49
CA THR A 120 -8.03 -4.25 31.20
C THR A 120 -8.31 -3.91 29.74
N GLY A 121 -8.10 -4.86 28.83
CA GLY A 121 -8.18 -4.62 27.38
C GLY A 121 -7.05 -3.79 26.81
N GLU A 122 -6.08 -3.38 27.64
CA GLU A 122 -4.93 -2.60 27.24
C GLU A 122 -3.84 -3.48 26.62
N ALA A 123 -3.03 -2.88 25.74
CA ALA A 123 -1.84 -3.55 25.25
C ALA A 123 -0.88 -3.79 26.42
N ARG A 124 -0.47 -5.05 26.62
CA ARG A 124 0.54 -5.41 27.62
C ARG A 124 1.81 -4.63 27.30
N ARG A 125 2.29 -3.84 28.27
CA ARG A 125 3.61 -3.20 28.14
C ARG A 125 4.64 -4.33 28.02
N ARG A 126 5.38 -4.35 26.93
CA ARG A 126 6.50 -5.29 26.78
C ARG A 126 7.54 -4.87 27.82
N GLY A 127 7.80 -5.74 28.80
CA GLY A 127 8.90 -5.53 29.73
C GLY A 127 10.24 -5.47 28.99
N PRO A 128 11.33 -5.05 29.66
CA PRO A 128 12.65 -5.06 29.07
C PRO A 128 12.98 -6.46 28.51
N VAL A 129 13.59 -6.50 27.33
CA VAL A 129 13.96 -7.74 26.62
C VAL A 129 14.89 -8.61 27.48
N THR A 130 15.67 -7.98 28.36
CA THR A 130 16.57 -8.65 29.29
C THR A 130 16.26 -8.16 30.70
N PRO A 131 15.99 -9.06 31.66
CA PRO A 131 15.78 -8.70 33.06
C PRO A 131 17.09 -8.33 33.77
N VAL A 132 18.23 -8.67 33.17
CA VAL A 132 19.56 -8.37 33.70
C VAL A 132 19.86 -6.89 33.50
N ARG A 133 19.89 -6.14 34.60
CA ARG A 133 20.58 -4.85 34.66
C ARG A 133 22.05 -5.17 34.84
N TYR A 134 22.92 -4.56 34.03
CA TYR A 134 24.35 -4.64 34.27
C TYR A 134 24.62 -4.09 35.68
N GLU A 135 25.08 -4.96 36.58
CA GLU A 135 25.77 -4.58 37.81
C GLU A 135 27.22 -4.22 37.48
#